data_AF-A0A2R6G6T2-F1
#
_entry.id   AF-A0A2R6G6T2-F1
#
_cell.length_a   1.000
_cell.length_b   1.000
_cell.length_c   1.000
_cell.angle_alpha   90.00
_cell.angle_beta   90.00
_cell.angle_gamma   90.00
#
_symmetry.space_group_name_H-M   'P 1'
#
loop_
_entity.id
_entity.type
_entity.pdbx_description
1 polymer ?
#
loop_
_entity_poly.entity_id
_entity_poly.type
_entity_poly.pdbx_seq_one_letter_code
_entity_poly.pdbx_strand_id
1 'polypeptide(L)'
;MGRSANAVGGQLPRSVEAEGPEATRKRTLTQYLLHHTSESRPRPSAGRSVAITVDEADCERARVALRRLSTDGAVPRQIEYAAVGLEVSLECPLEGVRRRNRSMTLEFDVADCVLMALALLHAFERYRSPDDEADAYRRQATLLLKHVDRATPDSFDVLASA
;
A
#
# COMPACT_ATOMS: atom_id res chain seq x y z
N MET A 1 -3.00 -67.70 5.95
CA MET A 1 -2.08 -66.80 6.67
C MET A 1 -1.41 -65.90 5.64
N GLY A 2 -1.41 -64.57 5.83
CA GLY A 2 -0.51 -63.68 5.07
C GLY A 2 -1.10 -62.43 4.41
N ARG A 3 -1.60 -61.50 5.25
CA ARG A 3 -1.54 -60.02 5.13
C ARG A 3 -2.09 -59.30 3.90
N SER A 4 -3.21 -58.60 4.15
CA SER A 4 -3.64 -57.37 3.48
C SER A 4 -2.55 -56.29 3.46
N ALA A 5 -2.45 -55.58 2.34
CA ALA A 5 -1.85 -54.25 2.29
C ALA A 5 -2.88 -53.29 1.71
N ASN A 6 -3.53 -52.52 2.60
CA ASN A 6 -4.27 -51.32 2.26
C ASN A 6 -3.30 -50.30 1.70
N ALA A 7 -3.43 -49.96 0.42
CA ALA A 7 -2.81 -48.74 -0.11
C ALA A 7 -3.69 -47.55 0.30
N VAL A 8 -3.30 -46.95 1.42
CA VAL A 8 -3.80 -45.69 1.96
C VAL A 8 -3.61 -44.59 0.92
N GLY A 9 -4.66 -43.81 0.72
CA GLY A 9 -4.69 -42.67 -0.20
C GLY A 9 -3.55 -41.70 0.04
N GLY A 10 -2.69 -41.56 -0.96
CA GLY A 10 -1.82 -40.41 -1.11
C GLY A 10 -2.66 -39.22 -1.56
N GLN A 11 -3.21 -38.49 -0.59
CA GLN A 11 -3.67 -37.12 -0.79
C GLN A 11 -2.47 -36.32 -1.30
N LEU A 12 -2.49 -35.97 -2.59
CA LEU A 12 -1.55 -35.04 -3.18
C LEU A 12 -1.56 -33.75 -2.35
N PRO A 13 -0.39 -33.14 -2.07
CA PRO A 13 -0.32 -31.90 -1.32
C PRO A 13 -1.18 -30.84 -2.00
N ARG A 14 -2.00 -30.15 -1.20
CA ARG A 14 -2.88 -29.06 -1.62
C ARG A 14 -2.11 -28.14 -2.56
N SER A 15 -2.62 -27.97 -3.77
CA SER A 15 -2.15 -26.95 -4.71
C SER A 15 -1.94 -25.65 -3.94
N VAL A 16 -0.69 -25.20 -3.89
CA VAL A 16 -0.37 -23.83 -3.52
C VAL A 16 -1.00 -23.00 -4.63
N GLU A 17 -2.21 -22.51 -4.41
CA GLU A 17 -2.78 -21.48 -5.28
C GLU A 17 -1.76 -20.36 -5.28
N ALA A 18 -1.16 -20.09 -6.45
CA ALA A 18 -0.24 -18.99 -6.60
C ALA A 18 -0.98 -17.73 -6.15
N GLU A 19 -0.44 -17.04 -5.13
CA GLU A 19 -0.96 -15.75 -4.70
C GLU A 19 -1.12 -14.87 -5.94
N GLY A 20 -2.29 -14.26 -6.12
CA GLY A 20 -2.51 -13.34 -7.23
C GLY A 20 -1.52 -12.17 -7.15
N PRO A 21 -1.17 -11.53 -8.29
CA PRO A 21 -0.14 -10.50 -8.35
C PRO A 21 -0.36 -9.30 -7.40
N GLU A 22 -1.62 -9.02 -7.02
CA GLU A 22 -1.94 -7.98 -6.04
C GLU A 22 -1.61 -8.39 -4.60
N ALA A 23 -1.83 -9.65 -4.23
CA ALA A 23 -1.48 -10.17 -2.90
C ALA A 23 0.04 -10.16 -2.70
N THR A 24 0.78 -10.62 -3.72
CA THR A 24 2.24 -10.55 -3.75
C THR A 24 2.74 -9.11 -3.60
N ARG A 25 2.15 -8.17 -4.35
CA ARG A 25 2.50 -6.75 -4.26
C ARG A 25 2.30 -6.20 -2.85
N LYS A 26 1.14 -6.44 -2.23
CA LYS A 26 0.86 -5.97 -0.86
C LYS A 26 1.84 -6.50 0.16
N ARG A 27 2.17 -7.79 0.07
CA ARG A 27 3.15 -8.42 0.95
C ARG A 27 4.50 -7.72 0.85
N THR A 28 4.96 -7.44 -0.36
CA THR A 28 6.26 -6.79 -0.56
C THR A 28 6.24 -5.33 -0.10
N LEU A 29 5.17 -4.57 -0.34
CA LEU A 29 5.02 -3.22 0.22
C LEU A 29 5.01 -3.23 1.76
N THR A 30 4.35 -4.23 2.36
CA THR A 30 4.33 -4.42 3.82
C THR A 30 5.73 -4.71 4.36
N GLN A 31 6.50 -5.57 3.71
CA GLN A 31 7.89 -5.86 4.08
C GLN A 31 8.79 -4.63 3.97
N TYR A 32 8.65 -3.86 2.88
CA TYR A 32 9.36 -2.59 2.72
C TYR A 32 9.05 -1.64 3.89
N LEU A 33 7.77 -1.45 4.21
CA LEU A 33 7.37 -0.57 5.31
C LEU A 33 7.92 -1.04 6.65
N LEU A 34 7.87 -2.34 6.95
CA LEU A 34 8.45 -2.86 8.20
C LEU A 34 9.95 -2.59 8.32
N HIS A 35 10.69 -2.63 7.21
CA HIS A 35 12.12 -2.31 7.19
C HIS A 35 12.40 -0.80 7.35
N HIS A 36 11.46 0.06 6.96
CA HIS A 36 11.65 1.52 6.89
C HIS A 36 10.77 2.34 7.86
N THR A 37 10.02 1.68 8.74
CA THR A 37 9.17 2.33 9.78
C THR A 37 9.67 2.06 11.20
N SER A 38 10.74 1.28 11.37
CA SER A 38 11.14 0.72 12.67
C SER A 38 11.86 1.68 13.62
N GLU A 39 12.30 2.86 13.20
CA GLU A 39 13.02 3.79 14.07
C GLU A 39 12.57 5.23 13.84
N SER A 40 12.34 5.94 14.94
CA SER A 40 11.87 7.32 15.08
C SER A 40 12.28 8.19 13.90
N ARG A 41 11.36 8.45 12.95
CA ARG A 41 11.75 9.08 11.67
C ARG A 41 12.31 10.49 11.91
N PRO A 42 13.59 10.73 11.59
CA PRO A 42 14.04 12.08 11.28
C PRO A 42 13.31 12.56 10.02
N ARG A 43 13.31 13.87 9.79
CA ARG A 43 12.92 14.51 8.52
C ARG A 43 13.36 13.68 7.30
N PRO A 44 12.63 13.76 6.16
CA PRO A 44 12.92 13.00 4.95
C PRO A 44 14.42 12.92 4.74
N SER A 45 14.96 11.71 4.79
CA SER A 45 16.38 11.48 4.53
C SER A 45 16.68 12.11 3.17
N ALA A 46 17.60 13.07 3.15
CA ALA A 46 17.88 13.89 1.98
C ALA A 46 18.04 13.00 0.73
N GLY A 47 17.19 13.22 -0.27
CA GLY A 47 17.19 12.46 -1.53
C GLY A 47 16.12 11.37 -1.68
N ARG A 48 15.14 11.25 -0.77
CA ARG A 48 14.01 10.30 -0.90
C ARG A 48 12.63 10.97 -0.89
N SER A 49 12.50 12.13 -1.53
CA SER A 49 11.21 12.79 -1.72
C SER A 49 10.63 12.51 -3.11
N VAL A 50 9.30 12.39 -3.16
CA VAL A 50 8.51 12.16 -4.35
C VAL A 50 7.55 13.34 -4.49
N ALA A 51 7.69 14.09 -5.57
CA ALA A 51 6.78 15.19 -5.88
C ALA A 51 5.54 14.65 -6.61
N ILE A 52 4.36 14.86 -6.02
CA ILE A 52 3.07 14.37 -6.53
C ILE A 52 2.10 15.55 -6.61
N THR A 53 1.49 15.74 -7.77
CA THR A 53 0.36 16.67 -7.92
C THR A 53 -0.91 15.97 -7.46
N VAL A 54 -1.57 16.54 -6.45
CA VAL A 54 -2.80 16.01 -5.87
C VAL A 54 -3.93 17.02 -6.01
N ASP A 55 -5.15 16.54 -6.19
CA ASP A 55 -6.37 17.31 -6.03
C ASP A 55 -7.08 16.99 -4.70
N GLU A 56 -8.27 17.57 -4.49
CA GLU A 56 -9.04 17.34 -3.27
C GLU A 56 -9.46 15.87 -3.13
N ALA A 57 -9.85 15.25 -4.24
CA ALA A 57 -10.34 13.88 -4.25
C ALA A 57 -9.20 12.89 -3.98
N ASP A 58 -7.98 13.17 -4.46
CA ASP A 58 -6.78 12.39 -4.15
C ASP A 58 -6.47 12.38 -2.65
N CYS A 59 -6.49 13.57 -2.03
CA CYS A 59 -6.25 13.73 -0.60
C CYS A 59 -7.32 13.00 0.22
N GLU A 60 -8.59 13.16 -0.12
CA GLU A 60 -9.69 12.49 0.59
C GLU A 60 -9.62 10.97 0.46
N ARG A 61 -9.39 10.44 -0.76
CA ARG A 61 -9.22 8.99 -0.97
C ARG A 61 -8.05 8.44 -0.16
N ALA A 62 -6.91 9.14 -0.14
CA ALA A 62 -5.75 8.73 0.63
C ALA A 62 -6.05 8.71 2.14
N ARG A 63 -6.70 9.75 2.68
CA ARG A 63 -7.10 9.80 4.10
C ARG A 63 -8.07 8.69 4.46
N VAL A 64 -9.10 8.48 3.66
CA VAL A 64 -10.09 7.40 3.88
C VAL A 64 -9.42 6.03 3.87
N ALA A 65 -8.52 5.79 2.91
CA ALA A 65 -7.78 4.54 2.81
C ALA A 65 -6.85 4.32 4.02
N LEU A 66 -6.11 5.35 4.45
CA LEU A 66 -5.22 5.28 5.61
C LEU A 66 -5.98 5.04 6.91
N ARG A 67 -7.09 5.76 7.12
CA ARG A 67 -7.97 5.56 8.27
C ARG A 67 -8.40 4.11 8.38
N ARG A 68 -8.87 3.54 7.27
CA ARG A 68 -9.29 2.13 7.22
C ARG A 68 -8.15 1.19 7.55
N LEU A 69 -7.01 1.37 6.90
CA LEU A 69 -5.82 0.55 7.13
C LEU A 69 -5.45 0.53 8.61
N SER A 70 -5.54 1.68 9.30
CA SER A 70 -5.22 1.80 10.73
C SER A 70 -6.24 1.14 11.68
N THR A 71 -7.47 0.92 11.23
CA THR A 71 -8.56 0.39 12.08
C THR A 71 -8.87 -1.09 11.85
N ASP A 72 -8.37 -1.67 10.77
CA ASP A 72 -8.81 -2.99 10.31
C ASP A 72 -8.10 -4.17 10.99
N GLY A 73 -6.96 -3.95 11.66
CA GLY A 73 -6.20 -5.03 12.29
C GLY A 73 -5.50 -5.97 11.31
N ALA A 74 -5.54 -5.66 10.00
CA ALA A 74 -5.03 -6.52 8.94
C ALA A 74 -3.53 -6.33 8.65
N VAL A 75 -2.90 -5.30 9.22
CA VAL A 75 -1.48 -5.01 9.08
C VAL A 75 -0.78 -4.93 10.44
N PRO A 76 0.55 -5.08 10.50
CA PRO A 76 1.30 -4.91 11.74
C PRO A 76 1.04 -3.54 12.40
N ARG A 77 0.99 -3.49 13.74
CA ARG A 77 0.71 -2.27 14.52
C ARG A 77 1.58 -1.07 14.14
N GLN A 78 2.84 -1.30 13.79
CA GLN A 78 3.75 -0.22 13.35
C GLN A 78 3.21 0.50 12.10
N ILE A 79 2.63 -0.25 11.16
CA ILE A 79 2.02 0.29 9.94
C ILE A 79 0.70 0.99 10.29
N GLU A 80 -0.09 0.45 11.22
CA GLU A 80 -1.32 1.12 11.69
C GLU A 80 -1.01 2.50 12.28
N TYR A 81 -0.01 2.59 13.17
CA TYR A 81 0.40 3.87 13.75
C TYR A 81 0.96 4.84 12.71
N ALA A 82 1.75 4.35 11.76
CA ALA A 82 2.24 5.17 10.66
C ALA A 82 1.07 5.71 9.81
N ALA A 83 0.04 4.89 9.58
CA ALA A 83 -1.14 5.28 8.81
C ALA A 83 -1.92 6.40 9.51
N VAL A 84 -2.11 6.33 10.83
CA VAL A 84 -2.72 7.43 11.61
C VAL A 84 -1.92 8.72 11.48
N GLY A 85 -0.59 8.64 11.64
CA GLY A 85 0.28 9.82 11.55
C GLY A 85 0.21 10.50 10.18
N LEU A 86 0.22 9.70 9.11
CA LEU A 86 0.13 10.24 7.75
C LEU A 86 -1.27 10.77 7.43
N GLU A 87 -2.33 10.11 7.92
CA GLU A 87 -3.71 10.59 7.75
C GLU A 87 -3.91 12.00 8.33
N VAL A 88 -3.37 12.25 9.53
CA VAL A 88 -3.39 13.56 10.18
C VAL A 88 -2.53 14.56 9.39
N SER A 89 -1.36 14.12 8.92
CA SER A 89 -0.45 14.98 8.15
C SER A 89 -1.04 15.46 6.82
N LEU A 90 -1.95 14.68 6.22
CA LEU A 90 -2.67 15.03 4.99
C LEU A 90 -3.79 16.07 5.19
N GLU A 91 -4.18 16.39 6.43
CA GLU A 91 -5.22 17.39 6.71
C GLU A 91 -4.78 18.80 6.27
N CYS A 92 -3.53 19.17 6.55
CA CYS A 92 -3.01 20.47 6.15
C CYS A 92 -2.92 20.64 4.61
N PRO A 93 -2.38 19.68 3.84
CA PRO A 93 -2.45 19.72 2.38
C PRO A 93 -3.88 19.77 1.83
N LEU A 94 -4.82 18.99 2.38
CA LEU A 94 -6.22 19.01 1.98
C LEU A 94 -6.85 20.39 2.16
N GLU A 95 -6.64 21.03 3.31
CA GLU A 95 -7.07 22.42 3.52
C GLU A 95 -6.43 23.38 2.51
N GLY A 96 -5.15 23.21 2.20
CA GLY A 96 -4.43 24.00 1.20
C GLY A 96 -5.05 23.92 -0.19
N VAL A 97 -5.40 22.70 -0.63
CA VAL A 97 -6.07 22.44 -1.90
C VAL A 97 -7.47 23.06 -1.92
N ARG A 98 -8.26 22.85 -0.87
CA ARG A 98 -9.62 23.42 -0.72
C ARG A 98 -9.62 24.94 -0.80
N ARG A 99 -8.73 25.59 -0.04
CA ARG A 99 -8.64 27.07 -0.01
C ARG A 99 -8.28 27.66 -1.37
N ARG A 100 -7.52 26.93 -2.19
CA ARG A 100 -7.06 27.40 -3.51
C ARG A 100 -7.96 26.94 -4.66
N ASN A 101 -8.88 26.02 -4.41
CA ASN A 101 -9.76 25.40 -5.39
C ASN A 101 -9.01 24.91 -6.65
N ARG A 102 -7.82 24.30 -6.45
CA ARG A 102 -6.95 23.78 -7.51
C ARG A 102 -5.99 22.75 -6.97
N SER A 103 -5.51 21.87 -7.85
CA SER A 103 -4.47 20.88 -7.54
C SER A 103 -3.17 21.52 -7.05
N MET A 104 -2.41 20.79 -6.24
CA MET A 104 -1.14 21.22 -5.66
C MET A 104 -0.09 20.12 -5.78
N THR A 105 1.15 20.51 -6.06
CA THR A 105 2.29 19.60 -5.95
C THR A 105 2.78 19.57 -4.52
N LEU A 106 2.86 18.37 -3.95
CA LEU A 106 3.35 18.10 -2.60
C LEU A 106 4.55 17.17 -2.68
N GLU A 107 5.48 17.31 -1.74
CA GLU A 107 6.60 16.39 -1.59
C GLU A 107 6.33 15.44 -0.43
N PHE A 108 6.39 14.14 -0.72
CA PHE A 108 6.23 13.07 0.27
C PHE A 108 7.50 12.23 0.34
N ASP A 109 7.78 11.64 1.51
CA ASP A 109 8.79 10.59 1.57
C ASP A 109 8.33 9.37 0.75
N VAL A 110 9.27 8.65 0.15
CA VAL A 110 9.01 7.37 -0.53
C VAL A 110 8.21 6.43 0.36
N ALA A 111 8.55 6.32 1.64
CA ALA A 111 7.86 5.42 2.55
C ALA A 111 6.41 5.87 2.86
N ASP A 112 6.12 7.18 2.81
CA ASP A 112 4.76 7.69 2.91
C ASP A 112 3.96 7.39 1.64
N CYS A 113 4.59 7.49 0.47
CA CYS A 113 3.98 7.09 -0.80
C CYS A 113 3.66 5.59 -0.83
N VAL A 114 4.56 4.75 -0.34
CA VAL A 114 4.35 3.31 -0.22
C VAL A 114 3.23 2.99 0.76
N LEU A 115 3.17 3.70 1.89
CA LEU A 115 2.09 3.54 2.88
C LEU A 115 0.73 3.92 2.29
N MET A 116 0.63 5.04 1.58
CA MET A 116 -0.58 5.42 0.85
C MET A 116 -0.95 4.38 -0.20
N ALA A 117 0.00 3.89 -1.00
CA ALA A 117 -0.26 2.87 -2.00
C ALA A 117 -0.79 1.56 -1.39
N LEU A 118 -0.19 1.10 -0.28
CA LEU A 118 -0.68 -0.07 0.46
C LEU A 118 -2.11 0.14 0.96
N ALA A 119 -2.39 1.31 1.55
CA ALA A 119 -3.71 1.66 2.05
C ALA A 119 -4.77 1.64 0.93
N LEU A 120 -4.46 2.24 -0.22
CA LEU A 120 -5.36 2.30 -1.38
C LEU A 120 -5.64 0.89 -1.96
N LEU A 121 -4.62 0.03 -2.07
CA LEU A 121 -4.80 -1.37 -2.48
C LEU A 121 -5.64 -2.16 -1.46
N HIS A 122 -5.51 -1.84 -0.18
CA HIS A 122 -6.33 -2.45 0.87
C HIS A 122 -7.79 -2.00 0.80
N ALA A 123 -8.04 -0.73 0.51
CA ALA A 123 -9.37 -0.20 0.26
C ALA A 123 -10.00 -0.88 -0.97
N PHE A 124 -9.26 -0.99 -2.07
CA PHE A 124 -9.71 -1.63 -3.31
C PHE A 124 -10.25 -3.05 -3.10
N GLU A 125 -9.49 -3.94 -2.45
CA GLU A 125 -9.92 -5.34 -2.28
C GLU A 125 -11.18 -5.49 -1.42
N ARG A 126 -11.36 -4.60 -0.44
CA ARG A 126 -12.56 -4.58 0.39
C ARG A 126 -13.77 -4.05 -0.38
N TYR A 127 -13.53 -3.26 -1.42
CA TYR A 127 -14.50 -2.76 -2.39
C TYR A 127 -14.47 -3.57 -3.68
N ARG A 128 -14.65 -4.89 -3.60
CA ARG A 128 -15.01 -5.73 -4.76
C ARG A 128 -16.43 -5.44 -5.30
N SER A 129 -16.93 -4.21 -5.12
CA SER A 129 -18.10 -3.71 -5.85
C SER A 129 -17.62 -3.18 -7.20
N PRO A 130 -18.27 -3.51 -8.32
CA PRO A 130 -17.88 -3.07 -9.67
C PRO A 130 -18.08 -1.56 -9.92
N ASP A 131 -17.98 -0.73 -8.88
CA ASP A 131 -18.21 0.71 -8.92
C ASP A 131 -16.92 1.47 -9.28
N ASP A 132 -17.08 2.60 -9.97
CA ASP A 132 -16.01 3.50 -10.43
C ASP A 132 -15.00 3.91 -9.35
N GLU A 133 -15.42 3.83 -8.07
CA GLU A 133 -14.61 4.17 -6.91
C GLU A 133 -13.50 3.15 -6.62
N ALA A 134 -13.78 1.84 -6.77
CA ALA A 134 -12.78 0.79 -6.57
C ALA A 134 -11.62 0.95 -7.58
N ASP A 135 -11.97 1.22 -8.84
CA ASP A 135 -10.99 1.48 -9.88
C ASP A 135 -10.21 2.78 -9.65
N ALA A 136 -10.81 3.80 -9.02
CA ALA A 136 -10.09 5.01 -8.63
C ALA A 136 -8.99 4.71 -7.61
N TYR A 137 -9.26 3.90 -6.58
CA TYR A 137 -8.24 3.47 -5.61
C TYR A 137 -7.08 2.73 -6.29
N ARG A 138 -7.38 1.78 -7.18
CA ARG A 138 -6.37 1.01 -7.91
C ARG A 138 -5.52 1.89 -8.83
N ARG A 139 -6.15 2.82 -9.56
CA ARG A 139 -5.43 3.78 -10.44
C ARG A 139 -4.51 4.69 -9.63
N GLN A 140 -5.00 5.25 -8.52
CA GLN A 140 -4.21 6.13 -7.67
C GLN A 140 -3.02 5.38 -7.03
N ALA A 141 -3.24 4.16 -6.53
CA ALA A 141 -2.16 3.32 -6.01
C ALA A 141 -1.08 3.05 -7.09
N THR A 142 -1.51 2.74 -8.31
CA THR A 142 -0.60 2.48 -9.43
C THR A 142 0.20 3.73 -9.81
N LEU A 143 -0.42 4.91 -9.81
CA LEU A 143 0.27 6.18 -10.08
C LEU A 143 1.31 6.49 -9.01
N LEU A 144 0.96 6.35 -7.73
CA LEU A 144 1.89 6.54 -6.61
C LEU A 144 3.11 5.63 -6.75
N LEU A 145 2.90 4.35 -7.04
CA LEU A 145 4.01 3.39 -7.20
C LEU A 145 4.89 3.72 -8.41
N LYS A 146 4.33 4.23 -9.52
CA LYS A 146 5.15 4.73 -10.64
C LYS A 146 6.01 5.93 -10.28
N HIS A 147 5.50 6.83 -9.43
CA HIS A 147 6.28 7.96 -8.95
C HIS A 147 7.41 7.52 -8.03
N VAL A 148 7.14 6.56 -7.15
CA VAL A 148 8.14 5.95 -6.28
C VAL A 148 9.23 5.24 -7.10
N ASP A 149 8.85 4.41 -8.05
CA ASP A 149 9.77 3.68 -8.93
C ASP A 149 10.74 4.63 -9.66
N ARG A 150 10.22 5.75 -10.17
CA ARG A 150 11.05 6.80 -10.80
C ARG A 150 12.00 7.50 -9.82
N ALA A 151 11.59 7.68 -8.57
CA ALA A 151 12.39 8.35 -7.55
C ALA A 151 13.45 7.42 -6.94
N THR A 152 13.19 6.11 -6.94
CA THR A 152 14.05 5.09 -6.32
C THR A 152 14.12 3.82 -7.17
N PRO A 153 14.71 3.88 -8.38
CA PRO A 153 14.73 2.74 -9.31
C PRO A 153 15.40 1.49 -8.69
N ASP A 154 16.49 1.68 -7.95
CA ASP A 154 17.23 0.57 -7.33
C ASP A 154 16.52 -0.05 -6.12
N SER A 155 15.50 0.63 -5.56
CA SER A 155 14.80 0.16 -4.35
C SER A 155 13.61 -0.75 -4.68
N PHE A 156 13.15 -0.76 -5.94
CA PHE A 156 11.95 -1.48 -6.39
C PHE A 156 12.25 -2.62 -7.39
N ASP A 157 13.50 -2.88 -7.77
CA ASP A 157 13.85 -4.08 -8.56
C ASP A 157 13.47 -5.41 -7.85
N VAL A 158 13.34 -5.37 -6.52
CA VAL A 158 12.81 -6.48 -5.70
C VAL A 158 11.30 -6.70 -5.90
N LEU A 159 10.58 -5.69 -6.40
CA LEU A 159 9.13 -5.69 -6.65
C LEU A 159 8.74 -6.04 -8.09
N ALA A 160 9.67 -5.88 -9.06
CA ALA A 160 9.44 -6.24 -10.46
C ALA A 160 9.68 -7.73 -10.77
N SER A 161 10.30 -8.46 -9.84
CA SER A 161 10.72 -9.86 -10.01
C SER A 161 9.79 -10.90 -9.37
N ALA A 162 8.59 -10.48 -8.91
CA ALA A 162 7.63 -11.33 -8.20
C ALA A 162 6.33 -11.52 -8.99
#